data_AF-A0A2P1PR02-F1
#
_entry.id   AF-A0A2P1PR02-F1
#
_cell.length_a   1.000
_cell.length_b   1.000
_cell.length_c   1.000
_cell.angle_alpha   90.00
_cell.angle_beta   90.00
_cell.angle_gamma   90.00
#
_symmetry.space_group_name_H-M   'P 1'
#
loop_
_entity.id
_entity.type
_entity.pdbx_description
1 polymer ?
#
loop_
_entity_poly.entity_id
_entity_poly.type
_entity_poly.pdbx_seq_one_letter_code
_entity_poly.pdbx_strand_id
1 'polypeptide(L)'
;MTTTSKIEWTEQTWNPAIGCTKVSPGCKHCYAETLAKRLQRMGVDAYRQGFKLNLLPDRLDEPRRRKKPTIYFVNSMSDLFHERIPDAFIDQVMKTIRETPQHRYQILTKREARLGAYFATRSVPDNVWLGVSVENRRHGVPRIDLLRTIPAQIRFLSCEPLLEDLGPLNLDGIHWVIVGGESGAEARPMHPDWARAIRRQCEAQGATFFFKQWGGWGADGQRRSKKANGRELDGQQWNGMPVTVVDTTAGVSA
;
A
#
# COMPACT_ATOMS: atom_id res chain seq x y z
N MET A 1 0.19 -18.88 2.13
CA MET A 1 -0.68 -18.66 3.28
C MET A 1 -0.89 -17.17 3.41
N THR A 2 -2.14 -16.72 3.50
CA THR A 2 -2.44 -15.37 3.98
C THR A 2 -2.02 -15.27 5.43
N THR A 3 -1.35 -14.19 5.80
CA THR A 3 -0.86 -13.99 7.17
C THR A 3 -1.58 -12.80 7.78
N THR A 4 -1.93 -12.91 9.07
CA THR A 4 -2.38 -11.76 9.87
C THR A 4 -1.35 -10.66 9.75
N SER A 5 -1.78 -9.50 9.27
CA SER A 5 -0.88 -8.40 9.02
C SER A 5 -0.51 -7.68 10.31
N LYS A 6 0.73 -7.18 10.38
CA LYS A 6 1.17 -6.20 11.38
C LYS A 6 1.17 -4.78 10.82
N ILE A 7 0.52 -4.58 9.68
CA ILE A 7 0.36 -3.29 9.02
C ILE A 7 -0.98 -2.74 9.49
N GLU A 8 -0.95 -1.54 10.05
CA GLU A 8 -2.01 -0.97 10.89
C GLU A 8 -3.33 -0.72 10.16
N TRP A 9 -3.28 -0.64 8.82
CA TRP A 9 -4.40 -0.29 7.95
C TRP A 9 -4.97 -1.48 7.14
N THR A 10 -4.53 -2.70 7.41
CA THR A 10 -4.99 -3.93 6.73
C THR A 10 -5.02 -5.11 7.71
N GLU A 11 -5.92 -6.06 7.49
CA GLU A 11 -6.07 -7.21 8.38
C GLU A 11 -5.17 -8.39 7.98
N GLN A 12 -5.01 -8.62 6.67
CA GLN A 12 -4.20 -9.71 6.14
C GLN A 12 -3.42 -9.33 4.90
N THR A 13 -2.30 -10.00 4.66
CA THR A 13 -1.60 -9.90 3.38
C THR A 13 -1.93 -11.10 2.50
N TRP A 14 -2.11 -10.85 1.21
CA TRP A 14 -2.27 -11.89 0.19
C TRP A 14 -1.21 -11.66 -0.89
N ASN A 15 -0.34 -12.66 -1.09
CA ASN A 15 0.87 -12.53 -1.92
C ASN A 15 0.89 -13.61 -3.03
N PRO A 16 0.10 -13.46 -4.11
CA PRO A 16 0.18 -14.29 -5.31
C PRO A 16 1.50 -14.13 -6.07
N ALA A 17 2.28 -13.07 -5.81
CA ALA A 17 3.66 -12.96 -6.25
C ALA A 17 4.57 -12.47 -5.10
N ILE A 18 5.86 -12.79 -5.18
CA ILE A 18 6.91 -12.32 -4.28
C ILE A 18 8.12 -11.83 -5.07
N GLY A 19 8.96 -11.01 -4.46
CA GLY A 19 10.14 -10.46 -5.10
C GLY A 19 9.83 -9.25 -5.99
N CYS A 20 10.81 -8.36 -6.15
CA CYS A 20 10.64 -7.14 -6.94
C CYS A 20 11.98 -6.61 -7.46
N THR A 21 11.92 -5.56 -8.30
CA THR A 21 13.07 -4.75 -8.69
C THR A 21 12.86 -3.30 -8.27
N LYS A 22 13.95 -2.65 -7.82
CA LYS A 22 13.92 -1.29 -7.27
C LYS A 22 13.74 -0.29 -8.42
N VAL A 23 12.79 0.64 -8.29
CA VAL A 23 12.46 1.64 -9.33
C VAL A 23 12.61 3.09 -8.85
N SER A 24 12.83 3.31 -7.55
CA SER A 24 12.94 4.66 -7.00
C SER A 24 13.75 4.68 -5.69
N PRO A 25 14.12 5.87 -5.18
CA PRO A 25 14.81 6.01 -3.89
C PRO A 25 14.03 5.44 -2.70
N GLY A 26 12.71 5.32 -2.78
CA GLY A 26 11.88 4.67 -1.76
C GLY A 26 12.15 3.16 -1.62
N CYS A 27 12.74 2.54 -2.64
CA CYS A 27 13.07 1.11 -2.63
C CYS A 27 14.43 0.80 -1.99
N LYS A 28 15.24 1.81 -1.64
CA LYS A 28 16.64 1.63 -1.20
C LYS A 28 16.74 0.65 -0.03
N HIS A 29 15.97 0.87 1.04
CA HIS A 29 15.94 0.05 2.26
C HIS A 29 14.64 -0.78 2.38
N CYS A 30 14.25 -1.44 1.28
CA CYS A 30 13.01 -2.20 1.20
C CYS A 30 12.88 -3.27 2.30
N TYR A 31 11.81 -3.19 3.10
CA TYR A 31 11.54 -4.18 4.14
C TYR A 31 11.30 -5.59 3.54
N ALA A 32 10.62 -5.67 2.39
CA ALA A 32 10.28 -6.94 1.76
C ALA A 32 11.54 -7.69 1.28
N GLU A 33 12.54 -6.96 0.78
CA GLU A 33 13.84 -7.54 0.42
C GLU A 33 14.57 -8.09 1.66
N THR A 34 14.58 -7.33 2.75
CA THR A 34 15.20 -7.75 4.02
C THR A 34 14.51 -8.99 4.59
N LEU A 35 13.17 -9.00 4.58
CA LEU A 35 12.39 -10.15 5.02
C LEU A 35 12.58 -11.36 4.11
N ALA A 36 12.64 -11.18 2.80
CA ALA A 36 12.91 -12.27 1.86
C ALA A 36 14.28 -12.92 2.10
N LYS A 37 15.33 -12.13 2.33
CA LYS A 37 16.67 -12.64 2.72
C LYS A 37 16.62 -13.44 4.03
N ARG A 38 15.79 -13.05 4.99
CA ARG A 38 15.57 -13.81 6.22
C ARG A 38 14.84 -15.13 5.94
N LEU A 39 13.74 -15.10 5.19
CA LEU A 39 12.93 -16.28 4.87
C LEU A 39 13.72 -17.29 4.02
N GLN A 40 14.59 -16.82 3.13
CA GLN A 40 15.52 -17.65 2.39
C GLN A 40 16.48 -18.39 3.33
N ARG A 41 17.10 -17.70 4.29
CA ARG A 41 17.97 -18.32 5.31
C ARG A 41 17.23 -19.32 6.20
N MET A 42 15.92 -19.13 6.39
CA MET A 42 15.05 -20.06 7.12
C MET A 42 14.58 -21.25 6.27
N GLY A 43 14.98 -21.34 5.00
CA GLY A 43 14.62 -22.47 4.13
C GLY A 43 13.18 -22.43 3.60
N VAL A 44 12.50 -21.28 3.61
CA VAL A 44 11.15 -21.17 3.04
C VAL A 44 11.21 -21.28 1.52
N ASP A 45 10.68 -22.36 0.95
CA ASP A 45 10.83 -22.74 -0.46
C ASP A 45 10.47 -21.62 -1.46
N ALA A 46 9.37 -20.89 -1.21
CA ALA A 46 8.96 -19.77 -2.05
C ALA A 46 10.09 -18.72 -2.23
N TYR A 47 10.94 -18.55 -1.22
CA TYR A 47 12.06 -17.60 -1.19
C TYR A 47 13.41 -18.25 -1.45
N ARG A 48 13.47 -19.48 -2.01
CA ARG A 48 14.75 -20.16 -2.35
C ARG A 48 15.65 -19.31 -3.26
N GLN A 49 15.05 -18.47 -4.10
CA GLN A 49 15.74 -17.50 -4.97
C GLN A 49 15.89 -16.09 -4.36
N GLY A 50 15.71 -15.96 -3.04
CA GLY A 50 15.80 -14.69 -2.33
C GLY A 50 14.66 -13.74 -2.68
N PHE A 51 15.00 -12.52 -3.11
CA PHE A 51 14.03 -11.48 -3.50
C PHE A 51 13.79 -11.38 -5.01
N LYS A 52 14.22 -12.40 -5.79
CA LYS A 52 13.88 -12.49 -7.21
C LYS A 52 12.37 -12.65 -7.38
N LEU A 53 11.83 -12.04 -8.44
CA LEU A 53 10.41 -12.15 -8.77
C LEU A 53 10.03 -13.62 -8.97
N ASN A 54 9.00 -14.06 -8.28
CA ASN A 54 8.45 -15.41 -8.37
C ASN A 54 6.92 -15.34 -8.28
N LEU A 55 6.24 -15.95 -9.25
CA LEU A 55 4.79 -16.07 -9.27
C LEU A 55 4.39 -17.32 -8.47
N LEU A 56 3.28 -17.24 -7.74
CA LEU A 56 2.80 -18.30 -6.87
C LEU A 56 1.33 -18.61 -7.19
N PRO A 57 1.04 -19.25 -8.35
CA PRO A 57 -0.32 -19.54 -8.78
C PRO A 57 -1.15 -20.31 -7.75
N ASP A 58 -0.52 -21.20 -6.98
CA ASP A 58 -1.19 -21.98 -5.92
C ASP A 58 -1.79 -21.11 -4.80
N ARG A 59 -1.39 -19.83 -4.73
CA ARG A 59 -1.93 -18.86 -3.78
C ARG A 59 -3.11 -18.06 -4.30
N LEU A 60 -3.47 -18.20 -5.58
CA LEU A 60 -4.57 -17.42 -6.19
C LEU A 60 -5.92 -17.69 -5.53
N ASP A 61 -6.13 -18.89 -4.99
CA ASP A 61 -7.38 -19.31 -4.35
C ASP A 61 -7.45 -19.01 -2.85
N GLU A 62 -6.39 -18.49 -2.24
CA GLU A 62 -6.37 -18.27 -0.78
C GLU A 62 -7.54 -17.40 -0.28
N PRO A 63 -7.93 -16.30 -0.96
CA PRO A 63 -9.07 -15.50 -0.51
C PRO A 63 -10.41 -16.24 -0.64
N ARG A 64 -10.61 -17.09 -1.66
CA ARG A 64 -11.86 -17.86 -1.85
C ARG A 64 -12.16 -18.78 -0.68
N ARG A 65 -11.12 -19.23 0.03
CA ARG A 65 -11.25 -20.12 1.20
C ARG A 65 -11.71 -19.39 2.45
N ARG A 66 -11.69 -18.06 2.47
CA ARG A 66 -12.04 -17.26 3.65
C ARG A 66 -13.45 -16.71 3.58
N LYS A 67 -14.29 -17.13 4.52
CA LYS A 67 -15.68 -16.65 4.65
C LYS A 67 -15.79 -15.30 5.36
N LYS A 68 -14.95 -15.05 6.37
CA LYS A 68 -14.99 -13.79 7.15
C LYS A 68 -14.59 -12.60 6.25
N PRO A 69 -15.42 -11.55 6.11
CA PRO A 69 -15.04 -10.30 5.45
C PRO A 69 -13.66 -9.83 5.91
N THR A 70 -12.83 -9.38 4.97
CA THR A 70 -11.42 -9.09 5.26
C THR A 70 -10.86 -8.06 4.31
N ILE A 71 -10.09 -7.14 4.87
CA ILE A 71 -9.29 -6.16 4.16
C ILE A 71 -7.90 -6.76 3.89
N TYR A 72 -7.63 -7.10 2.64
CA TYR A 72 -6.38 -7.66 2.17
C TYR A 72 -5.44 -6.59 1.61
N PHE A 73 -4.18 -6.59 2.02
CA PHE A 73 -3.12 -5.93 1.26
C PHE A 73 -2.49 -6.91 0.27
N VAL A 74 -2.68 -6.61 -1.02
CA VAL A 74 -2.22 -7.46 -2.12
C VAL A 74 -0.76 -7.17 -2.42
N ASN A 75 0.04 -8.23 -2.55
CA ASN A 75 1.46 -8.18 -2.91
C ASN A 75 2.30 -7.32 -1.95
N SER A 76 2.12 -7.49 -0.64
CA SER A 76 3.01 -6.89 0.37
C SER A 76 4.49 -7.32 0.24
N MET A 77 4.79 -8.36 -0.53
CA MET A 77 6.14 -8.91 -0.75
C MET A 77 6.61 -8.77 -2.20
N SER A 78 5.89 -8.02 -3.04
CA SER A 78 6.21 -7.76 -4.45
C SER A 78 5.54 -6.45 -4.91
N ASP A 79 5.40 -6.24 -6.21
CA ASP A 79 4.56 -5.20 -6.81
C ASP A 79 3.75 -5.89 -7.90
N LEU A 80 2.41 -5.87 -7.82
CA LEU A 80 1.53 -6.56 -8.76
C LEU A 80 1.71 -6.08 -10.21
N PHE A 81 2.14 -4.84 -10.38
CA PHE A 81 2.42 -4.23 -11.68
C PHE A 81 3.91 -4.26 -12.03
N HIS A 82 4.69 -5.20 -11.49
CA HIS A 82 6.05 -5.43 -11.97
C HIS A 82 6.03 -5.84 -13.45
N GLU A 83 6.93 -5.26 -14.26
CA GLU A 83 6.96 -5.44 -15.72
C GLU A 83 7.04 -6.89 -16.23
N ARG A 84 7.51 -7.82 -15.38
CA ARG A 84 7.71 -9.25 -15.68
C ARG A 84 6.53 -10.12 -15.23
N ILE A 85 5.50 -9.55 -14.59
CA ILE A 85 4.27 -10.27 -14.25
C ILE A 85 3.33 -10.17 -15.45
N PRO A 86 3.03 -11.28 -16.16
CA PRO A 86 2.17 -11.22 -17.33
C PRO A 86 0.77 -10.69 -17.01
N ASP A 87 0.18 -9.93 -17.94
CA ASP A 87 -1.20 -9.45 -17.82
C ASP A 87 -2.19 -10.57 -17.50
N ALA A 88 -2.04 -11.74 -18.14
CA ALA A 88 -2.86 -12.91 -17.88
C ALA A 88 -2.81 -13.38 -16.41
N PHE A 89 -1.68 -13.18 -15.71
CA PHE A 89 -1.59 -13.49 -14.29
C PHE A 89 -2.30 -12.43 -13.44
N ILE A 90 -2.17 -11.15 -13.80
CA ILE A 90 -2.92 -10.07 -13.14
C ILE A 90 -4.43 -10.29 -13.34
N ASP A 91 -4.87 -10.73 -14.53
CA ASP A 91 -6.26 -11.08 -14.82
C ASP A 91 -6.77 -12.20 -13.90
N GLN A 92 -5.96 -13.21 -13.58
CA GLN A 92 -6.31 -14.25 -12.61
C GLN A 92 -6.45 -13.69 -11.18
N VAL A 93 -5.56 -12.78 -10.78
CA VAL A 93 -5.66 -12.07 -9.48
C VAL A 93 -6.96 -11.26 -9.42
N MET A 94 -7.27 -10.48 -10.46
CA MET A 94 -8.49 -9.68 -10.54
C MET A 94 -9.75 -10.55 -10.58
N LYS A 95 -9.68 -11.74 -11.21
CA LYS A 95 -10.77 -12.73 -11.19
C LYS A 95 -11.06 -13.20 -9.76
N THR A 96 -10.03 -13.56 -8.98
CA THR A 96 -10.21 -13.89 -7.56
C THR A 96 -10.88 -12.76 -6.81
N ILE A 97 -10.40 -11.52 -7.00
CA ILE A 97 -10.95 -10.34 -6.34
C ILE A 97 -12.45 -10.18 -6.62
N ARG A 98 -12.86 -10.30 -7.89
CA ARG A 98 -14.27 -10.20 -8.30
C ARG A 98 -15.14 -11.30 -7.72
N GLU A 99 -14.62 -12.53 -7.63
CA GLU A 99 -15.35 -13.69 -7.11
C GLU A 99 -15.47 -13.71 -5.58
N THR A 100 -14.80 -12.79 -4.88
CA THR A 100 -14.87 -12.65 -3.42
C THR A 100 -15.28 -11.23 -3.01
N PRO A 101 -16.53 -10.80 -3.30
CA PRO A 101 -17.01 -9.44 -3.05
C PRO A 101 -17.13 -9.08 -1.55
N GLN A 102 -17.15 -10.09 -0.66
CA GLN A 102 -17.13 -9.91 0.80
C GLN A 102 -15.80 -9.34 1.33
N HIS A 103 -14.74 -9.36 0.52
CA HIS A 103 -13.43 -8.82 0.88
C HIS A 103 -13.23 -7.42 0.29
N ARG A 104 -12.23 -6.70 0.80
CA ARG A 104 -11.68 -5.48 0.22
C ARG A 104 -10.21 -5.69 -0.07
N TYR A 105 -9.74 -5.20 -1.21
CA TYR A 105 -8.38 -5.44 -1.69
C TYR A 105 -7.65 -4.13 -1.91
N GLN A 106 -6.62 -3.91 -1.12
CA GLN A 106 -5.71 -2.78 -1.28
C GLN A 106 -4.59 -3.18 -2.21
N ILE A 107 -4.49 -2.52 -3.36
CA ILE A 107 -3.42 -2.71 -4.32
C ILE A 107 -2.59 -1.44 -4.38
N LEU A 108 -1.31 -1.54 -4.04
CA LEU A 108 -0.36 -0.44 -4.02
C LEU A 108 0.77 -0.69 -5.01
N THR A 109 1.16 0.31 -5.79
CA THR A 109 2.27 0.17 -6.75
C THR A 109 3.17 1.41 -6.82
N LYS A 110 4.40 1.22 -7.29
CA LYS A 110 5.32 2.30 -7.72
C LYS A 110 5.47 2.35 -9.26
N ARG A 111 4.61 1.64 -9.99
CA ARG A 111 4.69 1.42 -11.44
C ARG A 111 3.41 1.91 -12.14
N GLU A 112 3.14 3.19 -11.95
CA GLU A 112 1.97 3.91 -12.45
C GLU A 112 1.76 3.71 -13.97
N ALA A 113 2.83 3.71 -14.77
CA ALA A 113 2.70 3.54 -16.22
C ALA A 113 2.10 2.16 -16.60
N ARG A 114 2.54 1.08 -15.95
CA ARG A 114 1.98 -0.26 -16.18
C ARG A 114 0.57 -0.38 -15.60
N LEU A 115 0.33 0.23 -14.44
CA LEU A 115 -1.00 0.32 -13.85
C LEU A 115 -2.00 0.95 -14.83
N GLY A 116 -1.65 2.11 -15.39
CA GLY A 116 -2.48 2.82 -16.37
C GLY A 116 -2.70 2.01 -17.65
N ALA A 117 -1.63 1.43 -18.22
CA ALA A 117 -1.74 0.58 -19.40
C ALA A 117 -2.65 -0.64 -19.17
N TYR A 118 -2.56 -1.28 -18.00
CA TYR A 118 -3.37 -2.44 -17.66
C TYR A 118 -4.86 -2.10 -17.57
N PHE A 119 -5.21 -0.99 -16.90
CA PHE A 119 -6.60 -0.54 -16.72
C PHE A 119 -7.13 0.31 -17.88
N ALA A 120 -6.34 0.62 -18.90
CA ALA A 120 -6.82 1.27 -20.12
C ALA A 120 -7.86 0.41 -20.87
N THR A 121 -7.78 -0.92 -20.74
CA THR A 121 -8.67 -1.87 -21.43
C THR A 121 -9.46 -2.77 -20.48
N ARG A 122 -9.39 -2.52 -19.17
CA ARG A 122 -9.97 -3.38 -18.13
C ARG A 122 -10.61 -2.53 -17.04
N SER A 123 -11.72 -2.99 -16.47
CA SER A 123 -12.33 -2.32 -15.32
C SER A 123 -11.69 -2.72 -13.99
N VAL A 124 -11.54 -1.72 -13.11
CA VAL A 124 -11.16 -1.94 -11.71
C VAL A 124 -12.34 -2.59 -10.98
N PRO A 125 -12.17 -3.73 -10.29
CA PRO A 125 -13.24 -4.30 -9.47
C PRO A 125 -13.68 -3.35 -8.35
N ASP A 126 -14.98 -3.32 -8.05
CA ASP A 126 -15.57 -2.41 -7.03
C ASP A 126 -15.00 -2.59 -5.63
N ASN A 127 -14.57 -3.81 -5.30
CA ASN A 127 -13.96 -4.14 -4.01
C ASN A 127 -12.44 -3.91 -3.97
N VAL A 128 -11.87 -3.19 -4.95
CA VAL A 128 -10.46 -2.76 -4.96
C VAL A 128 -10.33 -1.31 -4.48
N TRP A 129 -9.43 -1.11 -3.53
CA TRP A 129 -8.83 0.18 -3.23
C TRP A 129 -7.50 0.25 -3.96
N LEU A 130 -7.39 1.18 -4.90
CA LEU A 130 -6.25 1.28 -5.80
C LEU A 130 -5.35 2.43 -5.39
N GLY A 131 -4.05 2.21 -5.30
CA GLY A 131 -3.15 3.26 -4.84
C GLY A 131 -1.75 3.22 -5.42
N VAL A 132 -1.08 4.36 -5.26
CA VAL A 132 0.32 4.56 -5.64
C VAL A 132 1.15 4.99 -4.44
N SER A 133 2.43 4.59 -4.41
CA SER A 133 3.34 5.15 -3.42
C SER A 133 3.84 6.53 -3.84
N VAL A 134 3.96 7.45 -2.89
CA VAL A 134 4.38 8.84 -3.11
C VAL A 134 5.52 9.18 -2.15
N GLU A 135 6.70 8.62 -2.38
CA GLU A 135 7.85 8.77 -1.47
C GLU A 135 8.60 10.11 -1.58
N ASN A 136 8.51 10.79 -2.73
CA ASN A 136 9.21 12.04 -3.03
C ASN A 136 8.54 12.81 -4.20
N ARG A 137 8.93 14.06 -4.42
CA ARG A 137 8.45 14.92 -5.51
C ARG A 137 8.79 14.37 -6.88
N ARG A 138 10.04 13.96 -7.10
CA ARG A 138 10.53 13.60 -8.44
C ARG A 138 9.86 12.36 -9.02
N HIS A 139 9.59 11.34 -8.21
CA HIS A 139 9.09 10.04 -8.66
C HIS A 139 7.67 9.78 -8.18
N GLY A 140 7.36 10.17 -6.94
CA GLY A 140 6.10 9.85 -6.28
C GLY A 140 4.94 10.75 -6.72
N VAL A 141 5.15 12.07 -6.70
CA VAL A 141 4.08 13.04 -7.01
C VAL A 141 3.50 12.84 -8.42
N PRO A 142 4.30 12.63 -9.49
CA PRO A 142 3.76 12.34 -10.82
C PRO A 142 2.83 11.11 -10.90
N ARG A 143 2.95 10.15 -9.96
CA ARG A 143 2.07 8.97 -9.95
C ARG A 143 0.62 9.29 -9.62
N ILE A 144 0.39 10.40 -8.91
CA ILE A 144 -0.94 10.82 -8.47
C ILE A 144 -1.80 11.15 -9.70
N ASP A 145 -1.25 11.89 -10.65
CA ASP A 145 -1.98 12.32 -11.84
C ASP A 145 -2.45 11.11 -12.67
N LEU A 146 -1.59 10.12 -12.86
CA LEU A 146 -1.98 8.90 -13.56
C LEU A 146 -3.05 8.14 -12.78
N LEU A 147 -2.90 7.96 -11.46
CA LEU A 147 -3.92 7.28 -10.65
C LEU A 147 -5.30 7.95 -10.77
N ARG A 148 -5.35 9.28 -10.82
CA ARG A 148 -6.61 10.04 -10.97
C ARG A 148 -7.33 9.76 -12.29
N THR A 149 -6.61 9.37 -13.35
CA THR A 149 -7.23 8.99 -14.63
C THR A 149 -7.93 7.63 -14.60
N ILE A 150 -7.65 6.79 -13.59
CA ILE A 150 -8.21 5.45 -13.50
C ILE A 150 -9.52 5.49 -12.72
N PRO A 151 -10.64 4.98 -13.28
CA PRO A 151 -11.93 4.94 -12.58
C PRO A 151 -11.94 3.81 -11.55
N ALA A 152 -11.54 4.13 -10.31
CA ALA A 152 -11.61 3.23 -9.16
C ALA A 152 -12.49 3.87 -8.07
N GLN A 153 -13.31 3.06 -7.40
CA GLN A 153 -14.19 3.55 -6.32
C GLN A 153 -13.39 4.22 -5.20
N ILE A 154 -12.26 3.61 -4.81
CA ILE A 154 -11.32 4.19 -3.86
C ILE A 154 -9.94 4.28 -4.50
N ARG A 155 -9.42 5.51 -4.51
CA ARG A 155 -8.04 5.85 -4.86
C ARG A 155 -7.30 6.32 -3.63
N PHE A 156 -6.14 5.75 -3.35
CA PHE A 156 -5.36 6.11 -2.17
C PHE A 156 -3.88 6.36 -2.47
N LEU A 157 -3.24 7.16 -1.62
CA LEU A 157 -1.82 7.42 -1.66
C LEU A 157 -1.16 6.77 -0.46
N SER A 158 -0.04 6.09 -0.67
CA SER A 158 0.88 5.73 0.42
C SER A 158 2.12 6.60 0.30
N CYS A 159 2.16 7.68 1.07
CA CYS A 159 3.32 8.54 1.22
C CYS A 159 4.34 7.84 2.13
N GLU A 160 4.88 6.70 1.64
CA GLU A 160 5.76 5.81 2.39
C GLU A 160 6.86 5.14 1.53
N PRO A 161 8.10 5.09 2.04
CA PRO A 161 8.59 5.95 3.12
C PRO A 161 8.52 7.42 2.68
N LEU A 162 8.07 8.33 3.54
CA LEU A 162 8.08 9.77 3.24
C LEU A 162 9.52 10.30 3.36
N LEU A 163 10.15 10.62 2.23
CA LEU A 163 11.58 10.96 2.18
C LEU A 163 11.87 12.46 2.15
N GLU A 164 10.87 13.27 1.85
CA GLU A 164 10.97 14.73 1.78
C GLU A 164 9.59 15.36 1.94
N ASP A 165 9.57 16.69 2.09
CA ASP A 165 8.34 17.46 1.88
C ASP A 165 7.89 17.28 0.43
N LEU A 166 6.65 16.84 0.22
CA LEU A 166 6.09 16.65 -1.13
C LEU A 166 5.63 17.96 -1.77
N GLY A 167 5.55 19.05 -0.99
CA GLY A 167 4.95 20.30 -1.46
C GLY A 167 3.43 20.18 -1.67
N PRO A 168 2.84 21.05 -2.51
CA PRO A 168 1.43 20.98 -2.86
C PRO A 168 1.10 19.71 -3.64
N LEU A 169 0.07 18.99 -3.19
CA LEU A 169 -0.49 17.79 -3.79
C LEU A 169 -1.88 18.12 -4.31
N ASN A 170 -2.16 17.71 -5.55
CA ASN A 170 -3.51 17.70 -6.09
C ASN A 170 -4.22 16.41 -5.64
N LEU A 171 -5.08 16.51 -4.63
CA LEU A 171 -5.80 15.38 -4.05
C LEU A 171 -7.22 15.22 -4.62
N ASP A 172 -7.56 15.94 -5.70
CA ASP A 172 -8.84 15.77 -6.37
C ASP A 172 -9.06 14.31 -6.80
N GLY A 173 -10.20 13.74 -6.40
CA GLY A 173 -10.52 12.33 -6.62
C GLY A 173 -9.67 11.32 -5.82
N ILE A 174 -8.82 11.77 -4.89
CA ILE A 174 -8.09 10.93 -3.94
C ILE A 174 -8.88 10.85 -2.64
N HIS A 175 -9.13 9.63 -2.17
CA HIS A 175 -10.05 9.38 -1.06
C HIS A 175 -9.32 9.15 0.27
N TRP A 176 -8.08 8.66 0.20
CA TRP A 176 -7.34 8.25 1.39
C TRP A 176 -5.83 8.46 1.21
N VAL A 177 -5.17 9.03 2.22
CA VAL A 177 -3.74 9.30 2.21
C VAL A 177 -3.12 8.74 3.49
N ILE A 178 -2.17 7.83 3.30
CA ILE A 178 -1.42 7.16 4.35
C ILE A 178 -0.03 7.78 4.42
N VAL A 179 0.39 8.22 5.61
CA VAL A 179 1.74 8.75 5.85
C VAL A 179 2.51 7.86 6.82
N GLY A 180 3.77 7.58 6.50
CA GLY A 180 4.64 6.81 7.37
C GLY A 180 6.14 6.94 7.04
N GLY A 181 6.96 6.85 8.09
CA GLY A 181 8.41 6.88 7.98
C GLY A 181 9.03 5.54 7.58
N GLU A 182 10.30 5.59 7.17
CA GLU A 182 11.04 4.38 6.78
C GLU A 182 11.35 3.50 8.00
N SER A 183 11.33 2.18 7.81
CA SER A 183 11.61 1.21 8.88
C SER A 183 12.84 0.38 8.54
N GLY A 184 13.49 -0.18 9.56
CA GLY A 184 14.64 -1.06 9.41
C GLY A 184 15.93 -0.45 9.95
N ALA A 185 17.02 -1.22 9.84
CA ALA A 185 18.33 -0.85 10.38
C ALA A 185 19.01 0.29 9.62
N GLU A 186 18.49 0.71 8.48
CA GLU A 186 19.01 1.81 7.68
C GLU A 186 17.92 2.84 7.37
N ALA A 187 16.89 2.89 8.23
CA ALA A 187 15.79 3.83 8.07
C ALA A 187 16.31 5.26 7.98
N ARG A 188 15.78 6.03 7.02
CA ARG A 188 15.95 7.48 6.93
C ARG A 188 14.90 8.20 7.78
N PRO A 189 15.25 9.33 8.43
CA PRO A 189 14.31 10.11 9.22
C PRO A 189 13.27 10.79 8.33
N MET A 190 12.05 10.93 8.86
CA MET A 190 10.96 11.72 8.27
C MET A 190 10.75 12.95 9.15
N HIS A 191 10.79 14.15 8.58
CA HIS A 191 10.55 15.36 9.35
C HIS A 191 9.07 15.47 9.74
N PRO A 192 8.72 15.81 11.00
CA PRO A 192 7.33 15.91 11.45
C PRO A 192 6.46 16.85 10.60
N ASP A 193 7.04 17.98 10.18
CA ASP A 193 6.29 18.97 9.39
C ASP A 193 5.85 18.46 8.02
N TRP A 194 6.52 17.47 7.45
CA TRP A 194 6.10 16.87 6.19
C TRP A 194 4.78 16.10 6.37
N ALA A 195 4.66 15.33 7.45
CA ALA A 195 3.42 14.63 7.79
C ALA A 195 2.28 15.63 8.12
N ARG A 196 2.59 16.69 8.87
CA ARG A 196 1.63 17.76 9.19
C ARG A 196 1.17 18.50 7.93
N ALA A 197 2.07 18.77 6.99
CA ALA A 197 1.73 19.42 5.73
C ALA A 197 0.77 18.57 4.90
N ILE A 198 1.02 17.26 4.78
CA ILE A 198 0.11 16.34 4.08
C ILE A 198 -1.25 16.27 4.80
N ARG A 199 -1.27 16.21 6.14
CA ARG A 199 -2.51 16.22 6.92
C ARG A 199 -3.38 17.44 6.62
N ARG A 200 -2.78 18.64 6.66
CA ARG A 200 -3.49 19.89 6.33
C ARG A 200 -4.05 19.89 4.90
N GLN A 201 -3.29 19.35 3.94
CA GLN A 201 -3.76 19.23 2.56
C GLN A 201 -4.92 18.25 2.41
N CYS A 202 -4.91 17.14 3.17
CA CYS A 202 -6.02 16.19 3.20
C CYS A 202 -7.29 16.85 3.76
N GLU A 203 -7.17 17.57 4.87
CA GLU A 203 -8.26 18.32 5.50
C GLU A 203 -8.85 19.38 4.54
N ALA A 204 -7.98 20.14 3.86
CA ALA A 204 -8.40 21.18 2.92
C ALA A 204 -9.07 20.64 1.63
N GLN A 205 -8.74 19.40 1.22
CA GLN A 205 -9.22 18.82 -0.05
C GLN A 205 -10.21 17.66 0.15
N GLY A 206 -10.62 17.37 1.40
CA GLY A 206 -11.61 16.33 1.71
C GLY A 206 -11.09 14.89 1.59
N ALA A 207 -9.78 14.67 1.57
CA ALA A 207 -9.20 13.33 1.58
C ALA A 207 -9.07 12.80 3.03
N THR A 208 -9.32 11.51 3.24
CA THR A 208 -9.16 10.89 4.56
C THR A 208 -7.68 10.72 4.91
N PHE A 209 -7.26 11.13 6.10
CA PHE A 209 -5.86 11.03 6.53
C PHE A 209 -5.62 9.86 7.50
N PHE A 210 -4.56 9.10 7.27
CA PHE A 210 -4.07 8.05 8.16
C PHE A 210 -2.57 8.25 8.44
N PHE A 211 -2.23 8.43 9.71
CA PHE A 211 -0.84 8.38 10.15
C PHE A 211 -0.51 6.98 10.66
N LYS A 212 0.36 6.29 9.92
CA LYS A 212 0.68 4.90 10.19
C LYS A 212 1.69 4.78 11.31
N GLN A 213 2.84 5.43 11.18
CA GLN A 213 3.94 5.36 12.14
C GLN A 213 5.14 6.24 11.73
N TRP A 214 6.01 6.52 12.70
CA TRP A 214 7.28 7.25 12.49
C TRP A 214 8.41 6.43 11.88
N GLY A 215 8.37 5.09 11.97
CA GLY A 215 9.46 4.25 11.49
C GLY A 215 10.65 4.18 12.46
N GLY A 216 11.87 4.10 11.93
CA GLY A 216 13.10 3.95 12.72
C GLY A 216 13.54 5.20 13.49
N TRP A 217 12.96 6.36 13.18
CA TRP A 217 13.26 7.65 13.80
C TRP A 217 11.99 8.25 14.37
N GLY A 218 12.00 8.64 15.64
CA GLY A 218 10.86 9.29 16.29
C GLY A 218 10.68 10.74 15.82
N ALA A 219 9.56 11.35 16.20
CA ALA A 219 9.29 12.76 15.95
C ALA A 219 10.35 13.70 16.56
N ASP A 220 11.04 13.23 17.60
CA ASP A 220 12.13 13.89 18.32
C ASP A 220 13.51 13.70 17.66
N GLY A 221 13.56 13.07 16.48
CA GLY A 221 14.82 12.79 15.79
C GLY A 221 15.67 11.70 16.45
N GLN A 222 15.13 10.95 17.41
CA GLN A 222 15.87 9.86 18.06
C GLN A 222 15.59 8.51 17.40
N ARG A 223 16.64 7.71 17.26
CA ARG A 223 16.55 6.40 16.63
C ARG A 223 16.10 5.34 17.62
N ARG A 224 14.99 4.64 17.33
CA ARG A 224 14.44 3.56 18.16
C ARG A 224 13.75 2.51 17.30
N SER A 225 13.22 1.46 17.92
CA SER A 225 12.35 0.53 17.20
C SER A 225 11.07 1.24 16.75
N LYS A 226 10.51 0.84 15.61
CA LYS A 226 9.23 1.40 15.14
C LYS A 226 8.10 1.32 16.15
N LYS A 227 8.09 0.26 16.97
CA LYS A 227 7.11 0.08 18.04
C LYS A 227 7.27 1.15 19.12
N ALA A 228 8.51 1.50 19.47
CA ALA A 228 8.81 2.50 20.48
C ALA A 228 8.53 3.93 19.99
N ASN A 229 8.78 4.22 18.71
CA ASN A 229 8.45 5.53 18.13
C ASN A 229 6.95 5.72 17.92
N GLY A 230 6.19 4.62 17.81
CA GLY A 230 4.74 4.66 17.80
C GLY A 230 4.14 5.35 16.57
N ARG A 231 2.90 5.81 16.75
CA ARG A 231 2.02 6.25 15.66
C ARG A 231 1.16 7.46 16.03
N GLU A 232 1.61 8.25 16.98
CA GLU A 232 0.98 9.51 17.33
C GLU A 232 1.63 10.64 16.54
N LEU A 233 0.82 11.45 15.89
CA LEU A 233 1.23 12.72 15.28
C LEU A 233 0.55 13.82 16.09
N ASP A 234 1.36 14.68 16.70
CA ASP A 234 0.90 15.76 17.59
C ASP A 234 0.07 15.25 18.78
N GLY A 235 0.50 14.13 19.38
CA GLY A 235 -0.15 13.54 20.56
C GLY A 235 -1.45 12.79 20.27
N GLN A 236 -1.81 12.63 18.99
CA GLN A 236 -3.04 11.95 18.58
C GLN A 236 -2.77 10.86 17.53
N GLN A 237 -3.54 9.78 17.59
CA GLN A 237 -3.57 8.78 16.51
C GLN A 237 -4.54 9.20 15.41
N TRP A 238 -4.06 9.14 14.17
CA TRP A 238 -4.85 9.46 12.98
C TRP A 238 -5.16 8.16 12.23
N ASN A 239 -6.37 7.64 12.41
CA ASN A 239 -6.80 6.32 11.96
C ASN A 239 -7.88 6.37 10.87
N GLY A 240 -7.98 7.47 10.11
CA GLY A 240 -9.02 7.62 9.09
C GLY A 240 -8.97 6.49 8.05
N MET A 241 -10.12 5.90 7.75
CA MET A 241 -10.28 4.87 6.73
C MET A 241 -11.24 5.38 5.64
N PRO A 242 -11.05 5.00 4.37
CA PRO A 242 -11.96 5.40 3.31
C PRO A 242 -13.34 4.78 3.55
N VAL A 243 -14.39 5.59 3.43
CA VAL A 243 -15.78 5.11 3.49
C VAL A 243 -16.18 4.65 2.09
N THR A 244 -16.73 3.44 1.97
CA THR A 244 -17.31 3.01 0.70
C THR A 244 -18.77 3.45 0.62
N VAL A 245 -19.28 3.81 -0.56
CA VAL A 245 -20.68 4.24 -0.74
C VAL A 245 -21.67 3.21 -0.18
N VAL A 246 -21.30 1.92 -0.18
CA VAL A 246 -22.10 0.80 0.37
C VAL A 246 -22.31 0.89 1.89
N ASP A 247 -21.41 1.56 2.63
CA ASP A 247 -21.52 1.69 4.09
C ASP A 247 -22.64 2.68 4.51
N THR A 248 -23.10 3.54 3.60
CA THR A 248 -24.18 4.51 3.90
C THR A 248 -25.58 3.90 3.88
N THR A 249 -25.79 2.75 3.20
CA THR A 249 -27.11 2.10 3.13
C THR A 249 -27.42 1.18 4.31
N ALA A 250 -26.46 0.89 5.18
CA ALA A 250 -26.66 0.05 6.37
C ALA A 250 -27.05 0.85 7.63
N GLY A 251 -27.14 2.18 7.56
CA GLY A 251 -27.39 3.07 8.71
C GLY A 251 -28.75 3.76 8.74
N VAL A 252 -29.65 3.47 7.80
CA VAL A 252 -31.02 4.02 7.80
C VAL A 252 -32.02 2.87 7.81
N SER A 253 -32.19 2.27 8.97
CA SER A 253 -33.40 1.54 9.33
C SER A 253 -34.00 2.25 10.54
N ALA A 254 -35.22 2.74 10.35
CA ALA A 254 -36.05 3.46 11.31
C ALA A 254 -36.32 2.66 12.59
#